data_AF-A0A6S7LFJ7-F1
#
_entry.id   AF-A0A6S7LFJ7-F1
#
_cell.length_a   1.000
_cell.length_b   1.000
_cell.length_c   1.000
_cell.angle_alpha   90.00
_cell.angle_beta   90.00
_cell.angle_gamma   90.00
#
_symmetry.space_group_name_H-M   'P 1'
#
loop_
_entity.id
_entity.type
_entity.pdbx_description
1 polymer ?
#
loop_
_entity_poly.entity_id
_entity_poly.type
_entity_poly.pdbx_seq_one_letter_code
_entity_poly.pdbx_strand_id
1 'polypeptide(L)'
;MDMQGNKAVFVILECRIGISKAIMTNNRVSEAKTFLDEAFILAKKLPASLEKNIYVEDMGKFYESRVQDMEKFCENLGYIRRARECFDEALRTYRQLSIVVKKPPFREVLIELKLGKLAKDVCAIVSVDPEIAMQAQRSHYDRAAEAVRQHVATGQVDSSTVEMFLKVAVEYLSVDSSEMIRLLLETLCVSEIVYGKNKSNEAGIKTLEDILLHTNLTKGDLQPLNSKELLICKDMELHLSNSFYENISANLIMLAFGSIQYPVGINTIECAYKFLLSAPKDKASTDSTAKAVAAVRFTCLGILFHNSGDLEKAETSIRLASQLFSEIPESVEREKLPFKTTCDTMKEILSSKTFSPSDKYSLMNEVCDN
;
A
#
# COMPACT_ATOMS: atom_id res chain seq x y z
N MET A 1 -0.27 37.93 -26.15
CA MET A 1 -1.46 37.34 -26.81
C MET A 1 -2.68 37.91 -26.10
N ASP A 2 -3.63 38.46 -26.85
CA ASP A 2 -4.91 38.87 -26.27
C ASP A 2 -5.71 37.63 -25.81
N MET A 3 -6.74 37.85 -24.98
CA MET A 3 -7.56 36.79 -24.39
C MET A 3 -8.34 35.97 -25.44
N GLN A 4 -8.60 36.53 -26.63
CA GLN A 4 -9.31 35.86 -27.73
C GLN A 4 -8.37 34.91 -28.50
N GLY A 5 -7.12 35.30 -28.71
CA GLY A 5 -6.09 34.46 -29.32
C GLY A 5 -5.82 33.19 -28.51
N ASN A 6 -5.83 33.26 -27.18
CA ASN A 6 -5.66 32.08 -26.33
C ASN A 6 -6.83 31.09 -26.44
N LYS A 7 -8.08 31.58 -26.52
CA LYS A 7 -9.26 30.72 -26.68
C LYS A 7 -9.22 29.93 -27.99
N ALA A 8 -8.84 30.58 -29.08
CA ALA A 8 -8.69 29.91 -30.37
C ALA A 8 -7.61 28.81 -30.31
N VAL A 9 -6.51 29.05 -29.61
CA VAL A 9 -5.45 28.04 -29.43
C VAL A 9 -5.95 26.85 -28.59
N PHE A 10 -6.76 27.05 -27.54
CA PHE A 10 -7.33 25.94 -26.77
C PHE A 10 -8.28 25.06 -27.60
N VAL A 11 -9.12 25.67 -28.45
CA VAL A 11 -9.97 24.91 -29.39
C VAL A 11 -9.10 24.08 -30.35
N ILE A 12 -8.02 24.65 -30.87
CA ILE A 12 -7.08 23.92 -31.73
C ILE A 12 -6.42 22.76 -30.98
N LEU A 13 -6.04 22.94 -29.71
CA LEU A 13 -5.48 21.88 -28.87
C LEU A 13 -6.47 20.73 -28.69
N GLU A 14 -7.70 21.05 -28.32
CA GLU A 14 -8.77 20.07 -28.14
C GLU A 14 -9.03 19.28 -29.42
N CYS A 15 -9.15 19.96 -30.57
CA CYS A 15 -9.31 19.31 -31.86
C CYS A 15 -8.13 18.38 -32.19
N ARG A 16 -6.89 18.82 -31.97
CA ARG A 16 -5.71 17.99 -32.28
C ARG A 16 -5.60 16.75 -31.41
N ILE A 17 -5.91 16.88 -30.12
CA ILE A 17 -5.95 15.75 -29.18
C ILE A 17 -7.10 14.80 -29.56
N GLY A 18 -8.28 15.33 -29.89
CA GLY A 18 -9.43 14.55 -30.34
C GLY A 18 -9.16 13.79 -31.65
N ILE A 19 -8.57 14.47 -32.64
CA ILE A 19 -8.15 13.86 -33.91
C ILE A 19 -7.12 12.77 -33.66
N SER A 20 -6.12 13.00 -32.81
CA SER A 20 -5.14 11.97 -32.48
C SER A 20 -5.79 10.74 -31.86
N LYS A 21 -6.71 10.91 -30.91
CA LYS A 21 -7.49 9.79 -30.33
C LYS A 21 -8.30 9.04 -31.39
N ALA A 22 -8.94 9.74 -32.34
CA ALA A 22 -9.71 9.10 -33.41
C ALA A 22 -8.82 8.42 -34.48
N ILE A 23 -7.64 8.96 -34.78
CA ILE A 23 -6.68 8.32 -35.67
C ILE A 23 -6.14 7.04 -35.03
N MET A 24 -5.95 7.04 -33.70
CA MET A 24 -5.53 5.85 -32.96
C MET A 24 -6.51 4.70 -33.01
N THR A 25 -7.83 4.96 -32.96
CA THR A 25 -8.81 3.86 -33.07
C THR A 25 -8.72 3.12 -34.40
N ASN A 26 -8.05 3.73 -35.39
CA ASN A 26 -7.76 3.14 -36.70
C ASN A 26 -6.32 2.58 -36.80
N ASN A 27 -5.62 2.38 -35.69
CA ASN A 27 -4.23 1.88 -35.60
C ASN A 27 -3.18 2.69 -36.39
N ARG A 28 -3.46 3.95 -36.72
CA ARG A 28 -2.54 4.85 -37.43
C ARG A 28 -1.63 5.61 -36.46
N VAL A 29 -0.81 4.85 -35.73
CA VAL A 29 -0.08 5.36 -34.55
C VAL A 29 0.88 6.51 -34.88
N SER A 30 1.65 6.40 -35.97
CA SER A 30 2.62 7.45 -36.36
C SER A 30 1.95 8.79 -36.65
N GLU A 31 0.75 8.78 -37.22
CA GLU A 31 0.02 10.01 -37.54
C GLU A 31 -0.60 10.64 -36.30
N ALA A 32 -1.20 9.82 -35.42
CA ALA A 32 -1.72 10.27 -34.13
C ALA A 32 -0.62 10.93 -33.29
N LYS A 33 0.60 10.40 -33.33
CA LYS A 33 1.78 10.98 -32.69
C LYS A 33 2.10 12.37 -33.25
N THR A 34 2.09 12.56 -34.58
CA THR A 34 2.36 13.86 -35.20
C THR A 34 1.38 14.92 -34.71
N PHE A 35 0.09 14.62 -34.67
CA PHE A 35 -0.93 15.56 -34.17
C PHE A 35 -0.74 15.93 -32.70
N LEU A 36 -0.31 14.98 -31.86
CA LEU A 36 -0.02 15.25 -30.45
C LEU A 36 1.28 16.03 -30.25
N ASP A 37 2.33 15.73 -31.00
CA ASP A 37 3.58 16.48 -30.94
C ASP A 37 3.33 17.95 -31.32
N GLU A 38 2.52 18.20 -32.35
CA GLU A 38 2.09 19.55 -32.74
C GLU A 38 1.22 20.23 -31.65
N ALA A 39 0.30 19.48 -31.03
CA ALA A 39 -0.50 19.98 -29.91
C ALA A 39 0.39 20.34 -28.70
N PHE A 40 1.38 19.52 -28.38
CA PHE A 40 2.30 19.78 -27.27
C PHE A 40 3.14 21.03 -27.51
N ILE A 41 3.66 21.22 -28.73
CA ILE A 41 4.40 22.43 -29.11
C ILE A 41 3.54 23.69 -28.96
N LEU A 42 2.26 23.61 -29.35
CA LEU A 42 1.32 24.72 -29.18
C LEU A 42 1.04 25.00 -27.69
N ALA A 43 0.81 23.96 -26.89
CA ALA A 43 0.54 24.10 -25.46
C ALA A 43 1.72 24.71 -24.69
N LYS A 44 2.97 24.41 -25.05
CA LYS A 44 4.16 25.03 -24.44
C LYS A 44 4.21 26.55 -24.61
N LYS A 45 3.66 27.08 -25.70
CA LYS A 45 3.62 28.52 -25.98
C LYS A 45 2.53 29.26 -25.20
N LEU A 46 1.58 28.52 -24.61
CA LEU A 46 0.51 29.12 -23.81
C LEU A 46 1.01 29.55 -22.43
N PRO A 47 0.45 30.64 -21.88
CA PRO A 47 0.74 31.06 -20.52
C PRO A 47 0.27 30.01 -19.50
N ALA A 48 0.89 30.02 -18.32
CA ALA A 48 0.51 29.14 -17.22
C ALA A 48 -0.96 29.33 -16.85
N SER A 49 -1.75 28.25 -16.95
CA SER A 49 -3.17 28.23 -16.64
C SER A 49 -3.59 26.80 -16.29
N LEU A 50 -4.68 26.66 -15.54
CA LEU A 50 -5.23 25.34 -15.20
C LEU A 50 -5.68 24.60 -16.47
N GLU A 51 -6.25 25.33 -17.42
CA GLU A 51 -6.72 24.81 -18.70
C GLU A 51 -5.57 24.23 -19.53
N LYS A 52 -4.43 24.95 -19.64
CA LYS A 52 -3.20 24.41 -20.25
C LYS A 52 -2.78 23.10 -19.61
N ASN A 53 -2.83 23.01 -18.28
CA ASN A 53 -2.38 21.81 -17.57
C ASN A 53 -3.25 20.59 -17.81
N ILE A 54 -4.57 20.76 -17.94
CA ILE A 54 -5.46 19.65 -18.28
C ILE A 54 -5.03 19.02 -19.61
N TYR A 55 -4.81 19.85 -20.64
CA TYR A 55 -4.38 19.36 -21.95
C TYR A 55 -2.99 18.72 -21.93
N VAL A 56 -2.02 19.33 -21.26
CA VAL A 56 -0.64 18.79 -21.17
C VAL A 56 -0.61 17.47 -20.39
N GLU A 57 -1.37 17.36 -19.30
CA GLU A 57 -1.50 16.13 -18.51
C GLU A 57 -2.17 15.00 -19.32
N ASP A 58 -3.22 15.32 -20.09
CA ASP A 58 -3.92 14.38 -20.95
C ASP A 58 -3.05 13.87 -22.11
N MET A 59 -2.22 14.75 -22.69
CA MET A 59 -1.20 14.34 -23.66
C MET A 59 -0.16 13.40 -23.02
N GLY A 60 0.30 13.69 -21.80
CA GLY A 60 1.22 12.82 -21.07
C GLY A 60 0.65 11.42 -20.81
N LYS A 61 -0.60 11.33 -20.32
CA LYS A 61 -1.33 10.06 -20.12
C LYS A 61 -1.49 9.27 -21.42
N PHE A 62 -1.75 9.97 -22.52
CA PHE A 62 -1.84 9.33 -23.82
C PHE A 62 -0.53 8.64 -24.18
N TYR A 63 0.60 9.35 -24.10
CA TYR A 63 1.91 8.77 -24.41
C TYR A 63 2.28 7.63 -23.44
N GLU A 64 2.02 7.79 -22.13
CA GLU A 64 2.21 6.76 -21.11
C GLU A 64 1.46 5.47 -21.45
N SER A 65 0.19 5.56 -21.86
CA SER A 65 -0.62 4.39 -22.25
C SER A 65 -0.04 3.62 -23.43
N ARG A 66 0.72 4.28 -24.32
CA ARG A 66 1.29 3.63 -25.52
C ARG A 66 2.56 2.85 -25.20
N VAL A 67 3.21 3.15 -24.09
CA VAL A 67 4.39 2.40 -23.62
C VAL A 67 4.02 0.96 -23.32
N GLN A 68 2.79 0.72 -22.84
CA GLN A 68 2.28 -0.61 -22.48
C GLN A 68 1.84 -1.45 -23.69
N ASP A 69 1.45 -0.81 -24.80
CA ASP A 69 0.83 -1.46 -25.95
C ASP A 69 1.82 -1.87 -27.06
N MET A 70 3.11 -1.60 -26.90
CA MET A 70 4.09 -1.69 -27.98
C MET A 70 5.23 -2.67 -27.66
N GLU A 71 5.42 -3.64 -28.56
CA GLU A 71 6.50 -4.65 -28.48
C GLU A 71 7.88 -4.10 -28.90
N LYS A 72 7.92 -2.93 -29.57
CA LYS A 72 9.16 -2.37 -30.14
C LYS A 72 9.88 -1.41 -29.19
N PHE A 73 11.07 -1.82 -28.79
CA PHE A 73 11.99 -1.09 -27.91
C PHE A 73 12.24 0.40 -28.27
N CYS A 74 12.63 0.71 -29.51
CA CYS A 74 12.98 2.08 -29.91
C CYS A 74 11.76 3.01 -29.92
N GLU A 75 10.58 2.47 -30.23
CA GLU A 75 9.33 3.23 -30.22
C GLU A 75 8.91 3.55 -28.78
N ASN A 76 9.10 2.60 -27.84
CA ASN A 76 8.83 2.78 -26.41
C ASN A 76 9.66 3.90 -25.78
N LEU A 77 10.98 3.97 -26.06
CA LEU A 77 11.82 5.07 -25.58
C LEU A 77 11.35 6.44 -26.09
N GLY A 78 10.86 6.49 -27.33
CA GLY A 78 10.30 7.72 -27.90
C GLY A 78 9.04 8.17 -27.15
N TYR A 79 8.14 7.25 -26.82
CA TYR A 79 6.91 7.54 -26.09
C TYR A 79 7.17 7.91 -24.62
N ILE A 80 8.06 7.19 -23.93
CA ILE A 80 8.41 7.52 -22.54
C ILE A 80 9.03 8.93 -22.45
N ARG A 81 9.91 9.28 -23.39
CA ARG A 81 10.51 10.62 -23.44
C ARG A 81 9.44 11.69 -23.61
N ARG A 82 8.47 11.49 -24.50
CA ARG A 82 7.36 12.43 -24.70
C ARG A 82 6.42 12.50 -23.51
N ALA A 83 6.09 11.37 -22.89
CA ALA A 83 5.29 11.34 -21.67
C ALA A 83 5.97 12.14 -20.55
N ARG A 84 7.28 11.93 -20.36
CA ARG A 84 8.10 12.68 -19.40
C ARG A 84 8.11 14.18 -19.70
N GLU A 85 8.36 14.58 -20.95
CA GLU A 85 8.33 16.00 -21.35
C GLU A 85 6.98 16.66 -21.04
N CYS A 86 5.87 15.95 -21.26
CA CYS A 86 4.54 16.43 -20.95
C CYS A 86 4.35 16.58 -19.43
N PHE A 87 4.70 15.57 -18.65
CA PHE A 87 4.56 15.61 -17.19
C PHE A 87 5.48 16.65 -16.54
N ASP A 88 6.72 16.82 -17.02
CA ASP A 88 7.63 17.88 -16.56
C ASP A 88 7.05 19.28 -16.83
N GLU A 89 6.43 19.50 -18.00
CA GLU A 89 5.77 20.77 -18.33
C GLU A 89 4.50 21.02 -17.49
N ALA A 90 3.71 19.97 -17.23
CA ALA A 90 2.54 20.05 -16.35
C ALA A 90 2.96 20.38 -14.91
N LEU A 91 3.98 19.69 -14.39
CA LEU A 91 4.54 19.92 -13.05
C LEU A 91 5.06 21.35 -12.91
N ARG A 92 5.84 21.84 -13.89
CA ARG A 92 6.34 23.22 -13.92
C ARG A 92 5.21 24.23 -13.83
N THR A 93 4.15 24.01 -14.59
CA THR A 93 3.00 24.91 -14.60
C THR A 93 2.18 24.81 -13.31
N TYR A 94 2.00 23.62 -12.73
CA TYR A 94 1.32 23.47 -11.44
C TYR A 94 2.08 24.16 -10.30
N ARG A 95 3.40 24.08 -10.27
CA ARG A 95 4.25 24.81 -9.31
C ARG A 95 4.13 26.32 -9.47
N GLN A 96 4.04 26.82 -10.71
CA GLN A 96 3.80 28.25 -10.94
C GLN A 96 2.43 28.69 -10.44
N LEU A 97 1.40 27.84 -10.62
CA LEU A 97 0.04 28.13 -10.19
C LEU A 97 -0.15 27.96 -8.67
N SER A 98 0.53 27.02 -8.02
CA SER A 98 0.40 26.78 -6.58
C SER A 98 0.86 27.98 -5.75
N ILE A 99 1.93 28.65 -6.19
CA ILE A 99 2.41 29.92 -5.61
C ILE A 99 1.31 31.00 -5.63
N VAL A 100 0.51 31.04 -6.70
CA VAL A 100 -0.52 32.07 -6.90
C VAL A 100 -1.84 31.73 -6.23
N VAL A 101 -2.26 30.47 -6.27
CA VAL A 101 -3.64 30.06 -5.93
C VAL A 101 -3.74 29.37 -4.55
N LYS A 102 -2.62 29.15 -3.84
CA LYS A 102 -2.56 28.48 -2.52
C LYS A 102 -3.39 27.17 -2.47
N LYS A 103 -3.41 26.42 -3.57
CA LYS A 103 -4.13 25.14 -3.66
C LYS A 103 -3.27 24.00 -3.06
N PRO A 104 -3.91 22.95 -2.52
CA PRO A 104 -3.18 21.74 -2.14
C PRO A 104 -2.35 21.19 -3.30
N PRO A 105 -1.12 20.69 -3.05
CA PRO A 105 -0.19 20.27 -4.09
C PRO A 105 -0.51 18.89 -4.69
N PHE A 106 -1.74 18.37 -4.52
CA PHE A 106 -2.07 17.00 -4.89
C PHE A 106 -1.86 16.68 -6.37
N ARG A 107 -2.08 17.64 -7.27
CA ARG A 107 -1.77 17.47 -8.70
C ARG A 107 -0.28 17.35 -8.97
N GLU A 108 0.55 18.11 -8.25
CA GLU A 108 2.01 18.00 -8.30
C GLU A 108 2.47 16.64 -7.78
N VAL A 109 1.94 16.20 -6.64
CA VAL A 109 2.21 14.89 -6.05
C VAL A 109 1.94 13.77 -7.06
N LEU A 110 0.74 13.75 -7.66
CA LEU A 110 0.37 12.73 -8.65
C LEU A 110 1.28 12.72 -9.89
N ILE A 111 1.80 13.88 -10.30
CA ILE A 111 2.72 13.96 -11.44
C ILE A 111 4.12 13.46 -11.05
N GLU A 112 4.62 13.80 -9.87
CA GLU A 112 5.89 13.26 -9.38
C GLU A 112 5.84 11.74 -9.29
N LEU A 113 4.74 11.14 -8.80
CA LEU A 113 4.57 9.69 -8.79
C LEU A 113 4.62 9.07 -10.21
N LYS A 114 3.99 9.71 -11.19
CA LYS A 114 4.06 9.28 -12.61
C LYS A 114 5.47 9.39 -13.18
N LEU A 115 6.18 10.47 -12.88
CA LEU A 115 7.56 10.66 -13.33
C LEU A 115 8.51 9.62 -12.71
N GLY A 116 8.30 9.24 -11.45
CA GLY A 116 9.01 8.14 -10.81
C GLY A 116 8.80 6.81 -11.54
N LYS A 117 7.54 6.45 -11.85
CA LYS A 117 7.22 5.25 -12.65
C LYS A 117 7.92 5.27 -14.02
N LEU A 118 7.84 6.38 -14.74
CA LEU A 118 8.52 6.50 -16.04
C LEU A 118 10.03 6.37 -15.91
N ALA A 119 10.64 6.84 -14.81
CA ALA A 119 12.07 6.68 -14.58
C ALA A 119 12.46 5.18 -14.45
N LYS A 120 11.61 4.38 -13.80
CA LYS A 120 11.74 2.91 -13.76
C LYS A 120 11.74 2.32 -15.17
N ASP A 121 10.75 2.70 -15.98
CA ASP A 121 10.56 2.16 -17.32
C ASP A 121 11.73 2.53 -18.25
N VAL A 122 12.24 3.76 -18.19
CA VAL A 122 13.44 4.15 -18.94
C VAL A 122 14.62 3.26 -18.56
N CYS A 123 14.86 3.06 -17.27
CA CYS A 123 16.03 2.30 -16.81
C CYS A 123 15.92 0.82 -17.17
N ALA A 124 14.72 0.24 -17.11
CA ALA A 124 14.45 -1.12 -17.55
C ALA A 124 14.73 -1.30 -19.06
N ILE A 125 14.41 -0.28 -19.87
CA ILE A 125 14.64 -0.33 -21.32
C ILE A 125 16.12 -0.08 -21.63
N VAL A 126 16.78 0.90 -21.03
CA VAL A 126 18.18 1.24 -21.36
C VAL A 126 19.20 0.30 -20.69
N SER A 127 18.74 -0.73 -19.97
CA SER A 127 19.58 -1.69 -19.23
C SER A 127 20.58 -1.00 -18.29
N VAL A 128 20.08 -0.03 -17.54
CA VAL A 128 20.87 0.71 -16.54
C VAL A 128 20.99 -0.12 -15.26
N ASP A 129 22.04 0.12 -14.48
CA ASP A 129 22.19 -0.44 -13.14
C ASP A 129 20.90 -0.27 -12.31
N PRO A 130 20.37 -1.36 -11.69
CA PRO A 130 19.18 -1.29 -10.84
C PRO A 130 19.26 -0.24 -9.73
N GLU A 131 20.44 0.02 -9.18
CA GLU A 131 20.64 1.01 -8.12
C GLU A 131 20.39 2.44 -8.64
N ILE A 132 20.88 2.75 -9.85
CA ILE A 132 20.62 4.04 -10.51
C ILE A 132 19.13 4.18 -10.85
N ALA A 133 18.49 3.08 -11.27
CA ALA A 133 17.07 3.04 -11.57
C ALA A 133 16.20 3.32 -10.33
N MET A 134 16.57 2.71 -9.19
CA MET A 134 15.92 2.92 -7.90
C MET A 134 16.15 4.35 -7.40
N GLN A 135 17.36 4.89 -7.52
CA GLN A 135 17.67 6.25 -7.11
C GLN A 135 16.89 7.30 -7.92
N ALA A 136 16.72 7.08 -9.22
CA ALA A 136 15.93 7.95 -10.08
C ALA A 136 14.44 7.96 -9.67
N GLN A 137 13.85 6.79 -9.39
CA GLN A 137 12.49 6.67 -8.85
C GLN A 137 12.36 7.37 -7.50
N ARG A 138 13.28 7.05 -6.57
CA ARG A 138 13.32 7.60 -5.20
C ARG A 138 13.29 9.12 -5.20
N SER A 139 14.09 9.76 -6.07
CA SER A 139 14.14 11.23 -6.15
C SER A 139 12.79 11.87 -6.45
N HIS A 140 11.95 11.23 -7.29
CA HIS A 140 10.60 11.71 -7.58
C HIS A 140 9.64 11.46 -6.41
N TYR A 141 9.72 10.29 -5.78
CA TYR A 141 8.86 9.96 -4.64
C TYR A 141 9.19 10.82 -3.41
N ASP A 142 10.46 11.16 -3.21
CA ASP A 142 10.90 12.06 -2.12
C ASP A 142 10.29 13.45 -2.31
N ARG A 143 10.24 13.97 -3.54
CA ARG A 143 9.58 15.24 -3.86
C ARG A 143 8.07 15.16 -3.66
N ALA A 144 7.44 14.04 -4.03
CA ALA A 144 6.02 13.81 -3.82
C ALA A 144 5.69 13.81 -2.32
N ALA A 145 6.42 13.04 -1.51
CA ALA A 145 6.29 12.97 -0.07
C ALA A 145 6.45 14.34 0.60
N GLU A 146 7.49 15.08 0.22
CA GLU A 146 7.77 16.41 0.74
C GLU A 146 6.64 17.39 0.43
N ALA A 147 6.06 17.35 -0.77
CA ALA A 147 4.92 18.18 -1.11
C ALA A 147 3.69 17.88 -0.23
N VAL A 148 3.42 16.60 0.10
CA VAL A 148 2.31 16.28 1.03
C VAL A 148 2.65 16.74 2.46
N ARG A 149 3.88 16.56 2.94
CA ARG A 149 4.32 17.05 4.26
C ARG A 149 4.20 18.57 4.40
N GLN A 150 4.60 19.31 3.38
CA GLN A 150 4.45 20.77 3.35
C GLN A 150 2.98 21.19 3.41
N HIS A 151 2.09 20.45 2.76
CA HIS A 151 0.65 20.70 2.89
C HIS A 151 0.15 20.41 4.30
N VAL A 152 0.55 19.30 4.93
CA VAL A 152 0.21 19.00 6.33
C VAL A 152 0.68 20.10 7.28
N ALA A 153 1.87 20.66 7.05
CA ALA A 153 2.40 21.76 7.85
C ALA A 153 1.54 23.05 7.79
N THR A 154 0.66 23.20 6.79
CA THR A 154 -0.31 24.30 6.74
C THR A 154 -1.46 24.15 7.74
N GLY A 155 -1.63 22.96 8.34
CA GLY A 155 -2.73 22.62 9.23
C GLY A 155 -4.07 22.38 8.54
N GLN A 156 -4.15 22.58 7.21
CA GLN A 156 -5.37 22.38 6.42
C GLN A 156 -5.47 20.93 5.92
N VAL A 157 -5.49 19.98 6.85
CA VAL A 157 -5.56 18.55 6.51
C VAL A 157 -7.00 18.07 6.36
N ASP A 158 -7.22 17.19 5.38
CA ASP A 158 -8.51 16.57 5.07
C ASP A 158 -8.33 15.11 4.62
N SER A 159 -9.43 14.44 4.27
CA SER A 159 -9.40 13.05 3.80
C SER A 159 -8.53 12.87 2.55
N SER A 160 -8.50 13.86 1.65
CA SER A 160 -7.67 13.83 0.45
C SER A 160 -6.18 13.89 0.76
N THR A 161 -5.80 14.58 1.84
CA THR A 161 -4.42 14.59 2.35
C THR A 161 -3.97 13.20 2.77
N VAL A 162 -4.81 12.47 3.50
CA VAL A 162 -4.56 11.08 3.93
C VAL A 162 -4.41 10.18 2.69
N GLU A 163 -5.33 10.28 1.73
CA GLU A 163 -5.25 9.50 0.48
C GLU A 163 -3.98 9.76 -0.31
N MET A 164 -3.48 11.01 -0.35
CA MET A 164 -2.24 11.32 -1.05
C MET A 164 -1.03 10.72 -0.34
N PHE A 165 -0.99 10.80 0.99
CA PHE A 165 0.04 10.16 1.80
C PHE A 165 0.11 8.65 1.56
N LEU A 166 -1.05 7.96 1.54
CA LEU A 166 -1.16 6.55 1.20
C LEU A 166 -0.61 6.24 -0.19
N LYS A 167 -1.01 7.03 -1.20
CA LYS A 167 -0.54 6.84 -2.58
C LYS A 167 0.97 6.96 -2.68
N VAL A 168 1.57 7.97 -2.04
CA VAL A 168 3.03 8.12 -2.04
C VAL A 168 3.69 6.92 -1.36
N ALA A 169 3.18 6.50 -0.20
CA ALA A 169 3.73 5.36 0.53
C ALA A 169 3.73 4.08 -0.32
N VAL A 170 2.62 3.75 -1.00
CA VAL A 170 2.52 2.57 -1.87
C VAL A 170 3.61 2.54 -2.95
N GLU A 171 3.96 3.68 -3.53
CA GLU A 171 4.99 3.74 -4.59
C GLU A 171 6.40 3.38 -4.05
N TYR A 172 6.66 3.64 -2.77
CA TYR A 172 7.93 3.26 -2.13
C TYR A 172 8.10 1.76 -1.91
N LEU A 173 7.03 0.95 -2.02
CA LEU A 173 7.09 -0.51 -1.87
C LEU A 173 8.23 -1.14 -2.70
N SER A 174 8.39 -0.63 -3.92
CA SER A 174 9.38 -1.14 -4.88
C SER A 174 10.74 -0.43 -4.85
N VAL A 175 10.94 0.52 -3.93
CA VAL A 175 12.12 1.40 -3.90
C VAL A 175 12.81 1.42 -2.53
N ASP A 176 12.09 1.78 -1.46
CA ASP A 176 12.64 1.87 -0.11
C ASP A 176 11.54 1.55 0.91
N SER A 177 11.58 0.33 1.45
CA SER A 177 10.58 -0.15 2.42
C SER A 177 10.63 0.59 3.75
N SER A 178 11.78 1.14 4.14
CA SER A 178 11.90 1.90 5.38
C SER A 178 11.17 3.24 5.25
N GLU A 179 11.35 3.92 4.11
CA GLU A 179 10.65 5.18 3.83
C GLU A 179 9.15 4.95 3.62
N MET A 180 8.76 3.83 3.00
CA MET A 180 7.35 3.41 2.94
C MET A 180 6.75 3.31 4.35
N ILE A 181 7.36 2.56 5.26
CA ILE A 181 6.85 2.40 6.64
C ILE A 181 6.73 3.77 7.31
N ARG A 182 7.76 4.62 7.20
CA ARG A 182 7.73 5.98 7.76
C ARG A 182 6.53 6.80 7.25
N LEU A 183 6.26 6.76 5.94
CA LEU A 183 5.12 7.45 5.34
C LEU A 183 3.78 6.87 5.78
N LEU A 184 3.66 5.55 5.93
CA LEU A 184 2.44 4.92 6.43
C LEU A 184 2.15 5.35 7.89
N LEU A 185 3.17 5.51 8.71
CA LEU A 185 3.05 6.03 10.07
C LEU A 185 2.66 7.51 10.09
N GLU A 186 3.28 8.34 9.25
CA GLU A 186 2.86 9.75 9.08
C GLU A 186 1.40 9.85 8.62
N THR A 187 0.98 8.96 7.72
CA THR A 187 -0.40 8.86 7.25
C THR A 187 -1.38 8.59 8.39
N LEU A 188 -1.03 7.65 9.29
CA LEU A 188 -1.85 7.31 10.44
C LEU A 188 -2.02 8.54 11.35
N CYS A 189 -0.94 9.25 11.67
CA CYS A 189 -0.98 10.48 12.46
C CYS A 189 -1.90 11.53 11.83
N VAL A 190 -1.82 11.75 10.51
CA VAL A 190 -2.68 12.71 9.80
C VAL A 190 -4.14 12.23 9.82
N SER A 191 -4.38 10.93 9.66
CA SER A 191 -5.73 10.36 9.69
C SER A 191 -6.41 10.56 11.05
N GLU A 192 -5.67 10.48 12.16
CA GLU A 192 -6.21 10.76 13.50
C GLU A 192 -6.65 12.21 13.65
N ILE A 193 -5.92 13.16 13.05
CA ILE A 193 -6.29 14.58 13.05
C ILE A 193 -7.57 14.78 12.24
N VAL A 194 -7.67 14.15 11.06
CA VAL A 194 -8.79 14.34 10.13
C VAL A 194 -10.07 13.67 10.61
N TYR A 195 -10.00 12.43 11.08
CA TYR A 195 -11.17 11.63 11.43
C TYR A 195 -11.46 11.59 12.94
N GLY A 196 -10.48 11.92 13.77
CA GLY A 196 -10.54 11.83 15.23
C GLY A 196 -10.14 10.46 15.76
N LYS A 197 -9.55 10.43 16.97
CA LYS A 197 -8.96 9.24 17.61
C LYS A 197 -9.88 8.01 17.72
N ASN A 198 -11.21 8.20 17.72
CA ASN A 198 -12.19 7.13 17.91
C ASN A 198 -13.03 6.82 16.66
N LYS A 199 -12.72 7.44 15.52
CA LYS A 199 -13.36 7.17 14.23
C LYS A 199 -12.26 6.87 13.22
N SER A 200 -11.48 5.83 13.49
CA SER A 200 -10.59 5.28 12.48
C SER A 200 -11.39 5.01 11.21
N ASN A 201 -10.97 5.62 10.09
CA ASN A 201 -11.44 5.24 8.77
C ASN A 201 -11.02 3.78 8.54
N GLU A 202 -11.89 2.83 8.89
CA GLU A 202 -11.62 1.38 8.86
C GLU A 202 -11.03 0.95 7.52
N ALA A 203 -11.46 1.56 6.41
CA ALA A 203 -10.93 1.28 5.08
C ALA A 203 -9.50 1.79 4.88
N GLY A 204 -9.17 2.97 5.42
CA GLY A 204 -7.82 3.56 5.35
C GLY A 204 -6.81 2.79 6.21
N ILE A 205 -7.20 2.44 7.44
CA ILE A 205 -6.37 1.62 8.34
C ILE A 205 -6.20 0.20 7.80
N LYS A 206 -7.28 -0.42 7.30
CA LYS A 206 -7.18 -1.74 6.66
C LYS A 206 -6.27 -1.73 5.44
N THR A 207 -6.33 -0.67 4.61
CA THR A 207 -5.41 -0.52 3.47
C THR A 207 -3.96 -0.35 3.92
N LEU A 208 -3.71 0.44 4.98
CA LEU A 208 -2.38 0.57 5.61
C LEU A 208 -1.86 -0.78 6.11
N GLU A 209 -2.72 -1.55 6.77
CA GLU A 209 -2.41 -2.89 7.31
C GLU A 209 -2.15 -3.90 6.19
N ASP A 210 -2.97 -3.93 5.14
CA ASP A 210 -2.80 -4.81 3.98
C ASP A 210 -1.50 -4.51 3.22
N ILE A 211 -1.10 -3.23 3.12
CA ILE A 211 0.17 -2.81 2.50
C ILE A 211 1.37 -3.20 3.38
N LEU A 212 1.31 -2.95 4.69
CA LEU A 212 2.37 -3.39 5.62
C LEU A 212 2.52 -4.92 5.60
N LEU A 213 1.40 -5.65 5.58
CA LEU A 213 1.33 -7.10 5.48
C LEU A 213 1.99 -7.60 4.19
N HIS A 214 1.60 -7.07 3.03
CA HIS A 214 2.14 -7.49 1.74
C HIS A 214 3.63 -7.17 1.58
N THR A 215 4.10 -6.07 2.16
CA THR A 215 5.51 -5.64 2.08
C THR A 215 6.43 -6.56 2.89
N ASN A 216 6.00 -6.94 4.09
CA ASN A 216 6.77 -7.85 4.95
C ASN A 216 6.81 -9.28 4.39
N LEU A 217 5.77 -9.73 3.69
CA LEU A 217 5.71 -11.05 3.06
C LEU A 217 6.54 -11.17 1.77
N THR A 218 6.61 -10.10 0.96
CA THR A 218 7.22 -10.19 -0.38
C THR A 218 8.73 -10.06 -0.42
N LYS A 219 9.37 -9.48 0.60
CA LYS A 219 10.82 -9.21 0.53
C LYS A 219 11.72 -10.33 1.02
N GLY A 220 11.30 -11.28 1.86
CA GLY A 220 12.15 -12.36 2.39
C GLY A 220 13.35 -11.89 3.25
N ASP A 221 13.83 -10.67 3.03
CA ASP A 221 14.78 -9.91 3.83
C ASP A 221 14.02 -9.16 4.93
N LEU A 222 13.72 -9.90 5.99
CA LEU A 222 13.26 -9.34 7.25
C LEU A 222 14.42 -8.62 7.93
N GLN A 223 14.70 -7.39 7.50
CA GLN A 223 15.43 -6.46 8.36
C GLN A 223 14.58 -6.22 9.62
N PRO A 224 15.15 -6.35 10.82
CA PRO A 224 14.40 -6.19 12.06
C PRO A 224 13.78 -4.79 12.10
N LEU A 225 12.47 -4.72 12.31
CA LEU A 225 11.80 -3.48 12.67
C LEU A 225 12.60 -2.86 13.81
N ASN A 226 13.09 -1.63 13.63
CA ASN A 226 13.90 -0.99 14.64
C ASN A 226 13.03 -0.72 15.88
N SER A 227 13.69 -0.51 17.02
CA SER A 227 13.02 -0.29 18.31
C SER A 227 12.03 0.88 18.31
N LYS A 228 12.13 1.80 17.33
CA LYS A 228 11.21 2.92 17.10
C LYS A 228 9.93 2.47 16.39
N GLU A 229 10.03 1.62 15.38
CA GLU A 229 8.89 1.03 14.67
C GLU A 229 8.07 0.12 15.59
N LEU A 230 8.74 -0.65 16.46
CA LEU A 230 8.06 -1.43 17.50
C LEU A 230 7.37 -0.57 18.56
N LEU A 231 7.98 0.56 18.93
CA LEU A 231 7.40 1.51 19.88
C LEU A 231 6.14 2.18 19.29
N ILE A 232 6.09 2.34 17.97
CA ILE A 232 4.94 2.93 17.28
C ILE A 232 3.81 1.90 17.11
N CYS A 233 4.13 0.62 16.87
CA CYS A 233 3.14 -0.47 17.01
C CYS A 233 2.59 -0.57 18.44
N LYS A 234 3.41 -0.26 19.46
CA LYS A 234 2.98 -0.13 20.86
C LYS A 234 2.15 1.13 21.13
N ASP A 235 2.46 2.26 20.52
CA ASP A 235 1.63 3.47 20.68
C ASP A 235 0.25 3.30 20.00
N MET A 236 0.15 2.44 18.97
CA MET A 236 -1.13 1.97 18.45
C MET A 236 -1.93 1.10 19.45
N GLU A 237 -1.30 0.49 20.48
CA GLU A 237 -2.00 -0.26 21.55
C GLU A 237 -2.90 0.65 22.41
N LEU A 238 -2.63 1.96 22.47
CA LEU A 238 -3.29 2.90 23.40
C LEU A 238 -4.63 3.48 22.89
N HIS A 239 -5.07 3.17 21.67
CA HIS A 239 -6.11 3.98 21.02
C HIS A 239 -7.36 3.24 20.48
N LEU A 240 -7.53 1.92 20.66
CA LEU A 240 -8.39 1.15 19.73
C LEU A 240 -9.45 0.25 20.41
N SER A 241 -10.65 0.21 19.81
CA SER A 241 -11.90 -0.35 20.37
C SER A 241 -12.16 -1.84 20.02
N ASN A 242 -13.20 -2.46 20.62
CA ASN A 242 -13.42 -3.93 20.73
C ASN A 242 -13.36 -4.82 19.48
N SER A 243 -13.63 -4.36 18.26
CA SER A 243 -13.49 -5.19 17.03
C SER A 243 -12.05 -5.24 16.51
N PHE A 244 -11.16 -4.44 17.08
CA PHE A 244 -9.79 -4.22 16.66
C PHE A 244 -8.79 -5.23 17.26
N TYR A 245 -9.20 -5.97 18.29
CA TYR A 245 -8.31 -6.89 19.01
C TYR A 245 -7.85 -8.09 18.17
N GLU A 246 -8.73 -8.56 17.28
CA GLU A 246 -8.48 -9.74 16.44
C GLU A 246 -7.42 -9.47 15.35
N ASN A 247 -7.38 -8.25 14.80
CA ASN A 247 -6.46 -7.87 13.73
C ASN A 247 -5.06 -7.47 14.22
N ILE A 248 -4.94 -6.82 15.40
CA ILE A 248 -3.61 -6.55 15.98
C ILE A 248 -2.91 -7.86 16.32
N SER A 249 -3.61 -8.80 16.96
CA SER A 249 -3.01 -10.09 17.31
C SER A 249 -2.59 -10.89 16.08
N ALA A 250 -3.40 -10.84 15.02
CA ALA A 250 -3.05 -11.37 13.70
C ALA A 250 -1.73 -10.82 13.16
N ASN A 251 -1.59 -9.50 13.14
CA ASN A 251 -0.44 -8.82 12.60
C ASN A 251 0.82 -9.08 13.44
N LEU A 252 0.71 -9.07 14.78
CA LEU A 252 1.82 -9.38 15.66
C LEU A 252 2.27 -10.86 15.54
N ILE A 253 1.33 -11.79 15.35
CA ILE A 253 1.63 -13.21 15.11
C ILE A 253 2.36 -13.39 13.78
N MET A 254 1.90 -12.74 12.72
CA MET A 254 2.55 -12.82 11.41
C MET A 254 3.94 -12.18 11.40
N LEU A 255 4.10 -11.04 12.09
CA LEU A 255 5.40 -10.41 12.31
C LEU A 255 6.34 -11.32 13.11
N ALA A 256 5.82 -12.03 14.10
CA ALA A 256 6.59 -12.99 14.87
C ALA A 256 7.07 -14.19 14.04
N PHE A 257 6.26 -14.72 13.12
CA PHE A 257 6.70 -15.78 12.20
C PHE A 257 7.89 -15.34 11.35
N GLY A 258 7.89 -14.09 10.85
CA GLY A 258 9.01 -13.54 10.09
C GLY A 258 10.24 -13.17 10.94
N SER A 259 10.13 -13.07 12.27
CA SER A 259 11.21 -12.53 13.11
C SER A 259 11.66 -13.48 14.22
N ILE A 260 11.21 -14.74 14.23
CA ILE A 260 11.45 -15.70 15.31
C ILE A 260 12.94 -15.98 15.59
N GLN A 261 13.80 -15.80 14.59
CA GLN A 261 15.25 -15.95 14.71
C GLN A 261 15.94 -14.78 15.43
N TYR A 262 15.20 -13.69 15.69
CA TYR A 262 15.71 -12.48 16.31
C TYR A 262 15.07 -12.24 17.69
N PRO A 263 15.80 -11.61 18.64
CA PRO A 263 15.24 -11.24 19.96
C PRO A 263 13.97 -10.38 19.87
N VAL A 264 13.81 -9.64 18.78
CA VAL A 264 12.62 -8.83 18.47
C VAL A 264 11.40 -9.71 18.20
N GLY A 265 11.56 -10.87 17.58
CA GLY A 265 10.47 -11.82 17.34
C GLY A 265 9.91 -12.36 18.65
N ILE A 266 10.77 -12.75 19.60
CA ILE A 266 10.34 -13.25 20.92
C ILE A 266 9.50 -12.19 21.67
N ASN A 267 9.95 -10.94 21.69
CA ASN A 267 9.18 -9.85 22.30
C ASN A 267 7.84 -9.60 21.58
N THR A 268 7.79 -9.81 20.27
CA THR A 268 6.57 -9.65 19.45
C THR A 268 5.57 -10.79 19.72
N ILE A 269 6.05 -12.03 19.88
CA ILE A 269 5.25 -13.19 20.32
C ILE A 269 4.61 -12.90 21.70
N GLU A 270 5.38 -12.38 22.65
CA GLU A 270 4.88 -12.03 23.99
C GLU A 270 3.80 -10.95 23.97
N CYS A 271 3.96 -9.92 23.12
CA CYS A 271 2.98 -8.85 22.99
C CYS A 271 1.68 -9.39 22.37
N ALA A 272 1.77 -10.18 21.30
CA ALA A 272 0.62 -10.84 20.69
C ALA A 272 -0.15 -11.72 21.70
N TYR A 273 0.57 -12.51 22.48
CA TYR A 273 0.00 -13.40 23.49
C TYR A 273 -0.74 -12.65 24.61
N LYS A 274 -0.11 -11.63 25.19
CA LYS A 274 -0.74 -10.80 26.22
C LYS A 274 -1.98 -10.09 25.70
N PHE A 275 -1.91 -9.62 24.46
CA PHE A 275 -2.99 -8.88 23.82
C PHE A 275 -4.22 -9.77 23.59
N LEU A 276 -4.04 -10.98 23.05
CA LEU A 276 -5.09 -11.99 22.90
C LEU A 276 -5.72 -12.40 24.24
N LEU A 277 -4.92 -12.54 25.30
CA LEU A 277 -5.43 -12.87 26.63
C LEU A 277 -6.24 -11.74 27.28
N SER A 278 -5.91 -10.49 26.95
CA SER A 278 -6.55 -9.29 27.49
C SER A 278 -7.83 -8.88 26.75
N ALA A 279 -8.11 -9.48 25.60
CA ALA A 279 -9.29 -9.16 24.80
C ALA A 279 -10.59 -9.42 25.58
N PRO A 280 -11.57 -8.49 25.56
CA PRO A 280 -12.78 -8.62 26.36
C PRO A 280 -13.63 -9.83 25.92
N LYS A 281 -13.76 -10.80 26.84
CA LYS A 281 -14.45 -12.08 26.63
C LYS A 281 -15.97 -11.94 26.40
N ASP A 282 -16.53 -10.78 26.72
CA ASP A 282 -17.98 -10.58 26.77
C ASP A 282 -18.65 -10.50 25.39
N LYS A 283 -17.91 -10.17 24.31
CA LYS A 283 -18.42 -10.24 22.92
C LYS A 283 -18.00 -11.49 22.16
N ALA A 284 -16.81 -12.02 22.42
CA ALA A 284 -16.35 -13.28 21.84
C ALA A 284 -17.16 -14.50 22.33
N SER A 285 -17.87 -14.38 23.47
CA SER A 285 -18.65 -15.49 24.04
C SER A 285 -19.82 -15.96 23.15
N THR A 286 -20.35 -15.10 22.27
CA THR A 286 -21.53 -15.41 21.42
C THR A 286 -21.26 -15.46 19.92
N ASP A 287 -20.18 -14.86 19.41
CA ASP A 287 -19.87 -14.85 17.96
C ASP A 287 -18.92 -15.99 17.57
N SER A 288 -19.43 -16.91 16.76
CA SER A 288 -18.66 -18.08 16.28
C SER A 288 -17.51 -17.69 15.34
N THR A 289 -17.60 -16.57 14.63
CA THR A 289 -16.53 -16.06 13.76
C THR A 289 -15.35 -15.55 14.60
N ALA A 290 -15.63 -14.75 15.62
CA ALA A 290 -14.64 -14.24 16.58
C ALA A 290 -13.90 -15.39 17.29
N LYS A 291 -14.63 -16.43 17.72
CA LYS A 291 -14.04 -17.63 18.33
C LYS A 291 -13.12 -18.38 17.35
N ALA A 292 -13.53 -18.53 16.10
CA ALA A 292 -12.72 -19.21 15.07
C ALA A 292 -11.41 -18.45 14.81
N VAL A 293 -11.48 -17.12 14.67
CA VAL A 293 -10.30 -16.28 14.45
C VAL A 293 -9.36 -16.36 15.66
N ALA A 294 -9.86 -16.18 16.88
CA ALA A 294 -9.04 -16.29 18.09
C ALA A 294 -8.41 -17.68 18.25
N ALA A 295 -9.13 -18.75 17.91
CA ALA A 295 -8.60 -20.11 17.95
C ALA A 295 -7.42 -20.31 17.00
N VAL A 296 -7.53 -19.86 15.75
CA VAL A 296 -6.42 -19.88 14.79
C VAL A 296 -5.21 -19.09 15.31
N ARG A 297 -5.43 -17.92 15.89
CA ARG A 297 -4.35 -17.09 16.43
C ARG A 297 -3.64 -17.72 17.63
N PHE A 298 -4.37 -18.36 18.54
CA PHE A 298 -3.76 -19.12 19.62
C PHE A 298 -3.00 -20.36 19.11
N THR A 299 -3.46 -21.00 18.03
CA THR A 299 -2.70 -22.08 17.37
C THR A 299 -1.36 -21.57 16.84
N CYS A 300 -1.37 -20.47 16.10
CA CYS A 300 -0.17 -19.84 15.59
C CYS A 300 0.81 -19.44 16.70
N LEU A 301 0.32 -18.85 17.81
CA LEU A 301 1.17 -18.56 18.98
C LEU A 301 1.74 -19.82 19.61
N GLY A 302 0.96 -20.90 19.66
CA GLY A 302 1.43 -22.20 20.13
C GLY A 302 2.65 -22.68 19.35
N ILE A 303 2.61 -22.59 18.02
CA ILE A 303 3.71 -22.96 17.13
C ILE A 303 4.92 -22.04 17.35
N LEU A 304 4.69 -20.73 17.42
CA LEU A 304 5.75 -19.74 17.65
C LEU A 304 6.46 -19.96 19.00
N PHE A 305 5.70 -20.18 20.07
CA PHE A 305 6.27 -20.46 21.39
C PHE A 305 7.04 -21.78 21.41
N HIS A 306 6.51 -22.82 20.76
CA HIS A 306 7.20 -24.10 20.62
C HIS A 306 8.54 -23.94 19.90
N ASN A 307 8.55 -23.22 18.78
CA ASN A 307 9.75 -22.96 17.99
C ASN A 307 10.77 -22.08 18.74
N SER A 308 10.31 -21.21 19.65
CA SER A 308 11.16 -20.41 20.53
C SER A 308 11.65 -21.15 21.80
N GLY A 309 11.16 -22.36 22.05
CA GLY A 309 11.51 -23.17 23.22
C GLY A 309 10.68 -22.91 24.49
N ASP A 310 9.70 -22.00 24.45
CA ASP A 310 8.77 -21.76 25.57
C ASP A 310 7.59 -22.76 25.51
N LEU A 311 7.86 -24.00 25.93
CA LEU A 311 6.92 -25.10 25.85
C LEU A 311 5.65 -24.90 26.69
N GLU A 312 5.75 -24.16 27.81
CA GLU A 312 4.61 -23.90 28.70
C GLU A 312 3.59 -22.96 28.05
N LYS A 313 4.07 -21.88 27.40
CA LYS A 313 3.20 -20.97 26.65
C LYS A 313 2.71 -21.58 25.36
N ALA A 314 3.51 -22.45 24.73
CA ALA A 314 3.08 -23.24 23.58
C ALA A 314 1.85 -24.09 23.95
N GLU A 315 1.98 -24.91 25.00
CA GLU A 315 0.89 -25.78 25.48
C GLU A 315 -0.34 -24.97 25.93
N THR A 316 -0.13 -23.85 26.63
CA THR A 316 -1.22 -22.98 27.07
C THR A 316 -1.98 -22.37 25.90
N SER A 317 -1.26 -21.90 24.87
CA SER A 317 -1.87 -21.32 23.67
C SER A 317 -2.64 -22.38 22.89
N ILE A 318 -2.06 -23.57 22.68
CA ILE A 318 -2.74 -24.69 22.01
C ILE A 318 -4.00 -25.14 22.76
N ARG A 319 -3.95 -25.17 24.10
CA ARG A 319 -5.12 -25.52 24.92
C ARG A 319 -6.25 -24.49 24.77
N LEU A 320 -5.93 -23.20 24.75
CA LEU A 320 -6.92 -22.13 24.54
C LEU A 320 -7.53 -22.20 23.13
N ALA A 321 -6.73 -22.47 22.10
CA ALA A 321 -7.22 -22.70 20.75
C ALA A 321 -8.22 -23.86 20.69
N SER A 322 -7.87 -24.99 21.30
CA SER A 322 -8.72 -26.19 21.36
C SER A 322 -10.06 -25.93 22.08
N GLN A 323 -10.02 -25.20 23.19
CA GLN A 323 -11.25 -24.78 23.91
C GLN A 323 -12.15 -23.95 23.00
N LEU A 324 -11.61 -22.93 22.33
CA LEU A 324 -12.38 -22.07 21.43
C LEU A 324 -12.98 -22.85 20.25
N PHE A 325 -12.23 -23.77 19.64
CA PHE A 325 -12.74 -24.64 18.56
C PHE A 325 -13.85 -25.61 19.02
N SER A 326 -13.88 -25.97 20.31
CA SER A 326 -14.93 -26.83 20.87
C SER A 326 -16.23 -26.07 21.14
N GLU A 327 -16.17 -24.75 21.32
CA GLU A 327 -17.32 -23.89 21.60
C GLU A 327 -18.05 -23.38 20.35
N ILE A 328 -17.52 -23.66 19.15
CA ILE A 328 -18.14 -23.28 17.87
C ILE A 328 -19.21 -24.34 17.51
N PRO A 329 -20.51 -23.99 17.45
CA PRO A 329 -21.58 -24.94 17.17
C PRO A 329 -21.45 -25.56 15.78
N GLU A 330 -21.71 -26.86 15.66
CA GLU A 330 -21.66 -27.57 14.35
C GLU A 330 -22.71 -27.06 13.34
N SER A 331 -23.76 -26.39 13.83
CA SER A 331 -24.90 -25.87 13.06
C SER A 331 -24.70 -24.49 12.45
N VAL A 332 -23.59 -23.80 12.75
CA VAL A 332 -23.21 -22.58 12.02
C VAL A 332 -22.90 -23.00 10.58
N GLU A 333 -23.50 -22.33 9.58
CA GLU A 333 -23.21 -22.57 8.16
C GLU A 333 -21.69 -22.47 7.95
N ARG A 334 -21.00 -23.62 7.98
CA ARG A 334 -19.54 -23.71 7.98
C ARG A 334 -18.93 -23.06 6.74
N GLU A 335 -19.74 -22.84 5.70
CA GLU A 335 -19.39 -22.15 4.46
C GLU A 335 -19.16 -20.63 4.63
N LYS A 336 -19.55 -20.03 5.76
CA LYS A 336 -19.38 -18.59 6.02
C LYS A 336 -18.23 -18.26 6.97
N LEU A 337 -17.53 -19.26 7.53
CA LEU A 337 -16.39 -19.02 8.42
C LEU A 337 -15.12 -18.70 7.62
N PRO A 338 -14.39 -17.62 7.95
CA PRO A 338 -13.07 -17.40 7.39
C PRO A 338 -12.14 -18.54 7.84
N PHE A 339 -11.27 -19.02 6.95
CA PHE A 339 -10.29 -20.08 7.23
C PHE A 339 -10.88 -21.45 7.62
N LYS A 340 -12.06 -21.81 7.09
CA LYS A 340 -12.73 -23.10 7.34
C LYS A 340 -11.79 -24.30 7.24
N THR A 341 -11.06 -24.42 6.13
CA THR A 341 -10.13 -25.55 5.88
C THR A 341 -9.06 -25.61 6.97
N THR A 342 -8.44 -24.47 7.27
CA THR A 342 -7.44 -24.34 8.34
C THR A 342 -8.03 -24.74 9.70
N CYS A 343 -9.26 -24.32 10.01
CA CYS A 343 -9.93 -24.63 11.26
C CYS A 343 -10.28 -26.12 11.39
N ASP A 344 -10.82 -26.73 10.33
CA ASP A 344 -11.18 -28.15 10.30
C ASP A 344 -9.92 -29.03 10.42
N THR A 345 -8.85 -28.69 9.68
CA THR A 345 -7.56 -29.40 9.76
C THR A 345 -6.87 -29.22 11.11
N MET A 346 -6.84 -28.01 11.68
CA MET A 346 -6.29 -27.77 13.02
C MET A 346 -7.07 -28.52 14.09
N LYS A 347 -8.40 -28.56 14.01
CA LYS A 347 -9.24 -29.31 14.95
C LYS A 347 -8.97 -30.81 14.86
N GLU A 348 -8.78 -31.36 13.66
CA GLU A 348 -8.41 -32.76 13.44
C GLU A 348 -7.02 -33.07 14.05
N ILE A 349 -6.01 -32.24 13.79
CA ILE A 349 -4.66 -32.42 14.34
C ILE A 349 -4.67 -32.37 15.87
N LEU A 350 -5.38 -31.38 16.45
CA LEU A 350 -5.45 -31.18 17.90
C LEU A 350 -6.21 -32.30 18.61
N SER A 351 -7.35 -32.73 18.06
CA SER A 351 -8.21 -33.77 18.64
C SER A 351 -7.71 -35.20 18.40
N SER A 352 -6.85 -35.40 17.40
CA SER A 352 -6.27 -36.70 17.10
C SER A 352 -5.43 -37.25 18.26
N LYS A 353 -5.68 -38.52 18.63
CA LYS A 353 -4.86 -39.27 19.58
C LYS A 353 -3.71 -40.02 18.91
N THR A 354 -3.62 -40.00 17.58
CA THR A 354 -2.66 -40.80 16.81
C THR A 354 -1.36 -40.03 16.53
N PHE A 355 -1.37 -38.71 16.57
CA PHE A 355 -0.17 -37.89 16.38
C PHE A 355 0.58 -37.68 17.70
N SER A 356 1.90 -37.87 17.68
CA SER A 356 2.74 -37.46 18.80
C SER A 356 2.77 -35.92 18.91
N PRO A 357 3.12 -35.34 20.07
CA PRO A 357 3.19 -33.88 20.21
C PRO A 357 4.06 -33.20 19.14
N SER A 358 5.22 -33.77 18.79
CA SER A 358 6.08 -33.20 17.73
C SER A 358 5.42 -33.26 16.36
N ASP A 359 4.72 -34.36 16.05
CA ASP A 359 4.04 -34.53 14.76
C ASP A 359 2.87 -33.54 14.64
N LYS A 360 2.17 -33.27 15.75
CA LYS A 360 1.13 -32.23 15.79
C LYS A 360 1.71 -30.86 15.48
N TYR A 361 2.83 -30.48 16.08
CA TYR A 361 3.46 -29.18 15.80
C TYR A 361 3.97 -29.07 14.36
N SER A 362 4.54 -30.14 13.80
CA SER A 362 4.97 -30.17 12.39
C SER A 362 3.79 -29.96 11.44
N LEU A 363 2.70 -30.71 11.62
CA LEU A 363 1.50 -30.62 10.80
C LEU A 363 0.81 -29.25 10.95
N MET A 364 0.77 -28.71 12.18
CA MET A 364 0.20 -27.37 12.40
C MET A 364 1.04 -26.28 11.74
N ASN A 365 2.36 -26.44 11.66
CA ASN A 365 3.26 -25.51 10.98
C ASN A 365 2.98 -25.50 9.46
N GLU A 366 2.84 -26.68 8.84
CA GLU A 366 2.47 -26.81 7.43
C GLU A 366 1.09 -26.19 7.10
N VAL A 367 0.16 -26.22 8.05
CA VAL A 367 -1.18 -25.62 7.90
C VAL A 367 -1.16 -24.10 8.09
N CYS A 368 -0.17 -23.54 8.80
CA CYS A 368 -0.01 -22.08 8.96
C CYS A 368 0.80 -21.45 7.81
N ASP A 369 1.61 -22.24 7.11
CA ASP A 369 2.39 -21.80 5.94
C ASP A 369 1.57 -21.74 4.64
N ASN A 370 0.38 -22.39 4.62
CA ASN A 370 -0.59 -22.40 3.51
C ASN A 370 -1.80 -21.52 3.81
#